data_AF-A0A496AX80-F1
#
_entry.id   AF-A0A496AX80-F1
#
_cell.length_a   1.000
_cell.length_b   1.000
_cell.length_c   1.000
_cell.angle_alpha   90.00
_cell.angle_beta   90.00
_cell.angle_gamma   90.00
#
_symmetry.space_group_name_H-M   'P 1'
#
loop_
_entity.id
_entity.type
_entity.pdbx_description
1 polymer ?
#
loop_
_entity_poly.entity_id
_entity_poly.type
_entity_poly.pdbx_seq_one_letter_code
_entity_poly.pdbx_strand_id
1 'polypeptide(L)'
;MFNKVLRVCGFGIVVLGIGIFYFLTQPKGPQGIPAETRALLEKIYSYSGTLTLEEQRQFAEFPSMLGAIDSRQPLPKSELTRLEAHFREVYNDNPELMSARHLHGHGSGSGTGKRAAGIRGLISKIEEMEYPAESKANMISQLEKLYAAANDESLQQKLNKLRLESLNADPENFVGLDYDPNTGQVLRLYRDTVYLYKTRIYKPDGSVRVEVTGILGSLDEALQASFDEYFEKLQTHHLNSDVPLSPPSNLRIIEIYTDTLPENPILKAIEAGVDELPEDSRQGKLYVVDEQGQEREYEPEMSVPANIHEETGVENNDTPESTTEITQFLEQLTNEEIERLLEKSDEELEAEFERYFTPEESAPAEGSFEEGFKSSLQERFPLERFNRAMEILEHYGPEEGLRRLREFDPAFAREVEQLLRKQPGD
;
A
#
# COMPACT_ATOMS: atom_id res chain seq x y z
N MET A 1 -10.84 -78.47 15.40
CA MET A 1 -11.79 -77.70 14.55
C MET A 1 -12.19 -76.37 15.17
N PHE A 2 -12.51 -76.31 16.46
CA PHE A 2 -13.03 -75.11 17.14
C PHE A 2 -12.17 -73.82 16.94
N ASN A 3 -10.85 -73.92 17.07
CA ASN A 3 -9.94 -72.77 16.88
C ASN A 3 -9.88 -72.23 15.45
N LYS A 4 -10.21 -73.02 14.43
CA LYS A 4 -10.25 -72.54 13.04
C LYS A 4 -11.55 -71.77 12.77
N VAL A 5 -12.67 -72.25 13.30
CA VAL A 5 -13.98 -71.57 13.17
C VAL A 5 -13.96 -70.23 13.89
N LEU A 6 -13.38 -70.16 15.10
CA LEU A 6 -13.30 -68.92 15.87
C LEU A 6 -12.47 -67.83 15.14
N ARG A 7 -11.37 -68.22 14.48
CA ARG A 7 -10.52 -67.28 13.73
C ARG A 7 -11.21 -66.74 12.47
N VAL A 8 -11.95 -67.57 11.76
CA VAL A 8 -12.71 -67.15 10.57
C VAL A 8 -13.84 -66.18 10.95
N CYS A 9 -14.58 -66.47 12.03
CA CYS A 9 -15.62 -65.57 12.52
C CYS A 9 -15.04 -64.23 13.02
N GLY A 10 -13.91 -64.25 13.73
CA GLY A 10 -13.25 -63.02 14.20
C GLY A 10 -12.80 -62.11 13.05
N PHE A 11 -12.21 -62.69 12.00
CA PHE A 11 -11.80 -61.91 10.82
C PHE A 11 -12.99 -61.30 10.07
N GLY A 12 -14.10 -62.05 9.94
CA GLY A 12 -15.33 -61.55 9.33
C GLY A 12 -15.90 -60.32 10.06
N ILE A 13 -15.90 -60.33 11.40
CA ILE A 13 -16.39 -59.20 12.21
C ILE A 13 -15.51 -57.96 12.03
N VAL A 14 -14.19 -58.12 11.99
CA VAL A 14 -13.25 -57.00 11.80
C VAL A 14 -13.42 -56.37 10.42
N VAL A 15 -13.49 -57.18 9.35
CA VAL A 15 -13.71 -56.66 7.99
C VAL A 15 -15.06 -55.95 7.88
N LEU A 16 -16.11 -56.49 8.50
CA LEU A 16 -17.44 -55.89 8.50
C LEU A 16 -17.48 -54.59 9.33
N GLY A 17 -16.77 -54.55 10.45
CA GLY A 17 -16.58 -53.34 11.27
C GLY A 17 -15.82 -52.24 10.52
N ILE A 18 -14.74 -52.58 9.82
CA ILE A 18 -13.99 -51.64 8.97
C ILE A 18 -14.86 -51.15 7.80
N GLY A 19 -15.64 -52.04 7.16
CA GLY A 19 -16.55 -51.66 6.08
C GLY A 19 -17.66 -50.71 6.53
N ILE A 20 -18.27 -50.96 7.69
CA ILE A 20 -19.28 -50.06 8.29
C ILE A 20 -18.63 -48.74 8.71
N PHE A 21 -17.45 -48.77 9.34
CA PHE A 21 -16.74 -47.55 9.71
C PHE A 21 -16.39 -46.72 8.48
N TYR A 22 -15.89 -47.34 7.41
CA TYR A 22 -15.59 -46.67 6.16
C TYR A 22 -16.86 -46.11 5.50
N PHE A 23 -17.97 -46.85 5.53
CA PHE A 23 -19.26 -46.38 5.00
C PHE A 23 -19.86 -45.23 5.81
N LEU A 24 -19.68 -45.22 7.14
CA LEU A 24 -20.15 -44.15 8.02
C LEU A 24 -19.24 -42.92 8.02
N THR A 25 -17.95 -43.09 7.74
CA THR A 25 -16.96 -42.00 7.69
C THR A 25 -16.66 -41.50 6.29
N GLN A 26 -17.09 -42.21 5.24
CA GLN A 26 -17.09 -41.68 3.89
C GLN A 26 -17.87 -40.36 3.90
N PRO A 27 -17.26 -39.25 3.44
CA PRO A 27 -17.99 -38.01 3.29
C PRO A 27 -19.20 -38.33 2.40
N LYS A 28 -20.40 -38.24 2.99
CA LYS A 28 -21.66 -38.32 2.24
C LYS A 28 -21.43 -37.42 1.03
N GLY A 29 -21.50 -37.97 -0.19
CA GLY A 29 -21.01 -37.31 -1.42
C GLY A 29 -21.71 -35.97 -1.71
N PRO A 30 -22.19 -35.67 -2.93
CA PRO A 30 -23.01 -34.46 -3.13
C PRO A 30 -24.26 -34.39 -2.21
N GLN A 31 -24.59 -35.48 -1.52
CA GLN A 31 -25.62 -35.59 -0.48
C GLN A 31 -25.25 -34.94 0.88
N GLY A 32 -24.00 -34.51 1.10
CA GLY A 32 -23.59 -33.79 2.32
C GLY A 32 -23.96 -32.30 2.33
N ILE A 33 -24.32 -31.73 1.18
CA ILE A 33 -24.72 -30.33 1.03
C ILE A 33 -26.19 -30.19 1.46
N PRO A 34 -26.53 -29.29 2.40
CA PRO A 34 -27.91 -29.00 2.77
C PRO A 34 -28.78 -28.67 1.56
N ALA A 35 -30.05 -29.03 1.61
CA ALA A 35 -30.98 -28.78 0.50
C ALA A 35 -31.05 -27.29 0.13
N GLU A 36 -30.98 -26.40 1.12
CA GLU A 36 -30.96 -24.94 0.93
C GLU A 36 -29.71 -24.48 0.16
N THR A 37 -28.53 -24.96 0.56
CA THR A 37 -27.27 -24.67 -0.14
C THR A 37 -27.29 -25.22 -1.57
N ARG A 38 -27.85 -26.42 -1.77
CA ARG A 38 -27.98 -26.99 -3.12
C ARG A 38 -28.90 -26.15 -4.00
N ALA A 39 -30.05 -25.71 -3.48
CA ALA A 39 -30.96 -24.84 -4.22
C ALA A 39 -30.30 -23.49 -4.58
N LEU A 40 -29.48 -22.93 -3.68
CA LEU A 40 -28.71 -21.73 -3.98
C LEU A 40 -27.67 -21.98 -5.09
N LEU A 41 -26.90 -23.08 -4.99
CA LEU A 41 -25.92 -23.44 -6.02
C LEU A 41 -26.58 -23.68 -7.37
N GLU A 42 -27.72 -24.37 -7.41
CA GLU A 42 -28.50 -24.55 -8.65
C GLU A 42 -28.97 -23.22 -9.24
N LYS A 43 -29.39 -22.27 -8.40
CA LYS A 43 -29.72 -20.91 -8.85
C LYS A 43 -28.49 -20.20 -9.39
N ILE A 44 -27.32 -20.28 -8.74
CA ILE A 44 -26.07 -19.67 -9.24
C ILE A 44 -25.68 -20.29 -10.59
N TYR A 45 -25.75 -21.61 -10.72
CA TYR A 45 -25.42 -22.32 -11.95
C TYR A 45 -26.41 -22.08 -13.09
N SER A 46 -27.60 -21.53 -12.82
CA SER A 46 -28.55 -21.16 -13.86
C SER A 46 -28.16 -19.91 -14.65
N TYR A 47 -27.28 -19.06 -14.10
CA TYR A 47 -26.75 -17.89 -14.81
C TYR A 47 -25.63 -18.32 -15.75
N SER A 48 -25.77 -18.06 -17.05
CA SER A 48 -24.75 -18.37 -18.07
C SER A 48 -24.93 -17.45 -19.28
N GLY A 49 -23.88 -17.24 -20.07
CA GLY A 49 -23.93 -16.30 -21.19
C GLY A 49 -24.10 -14.86 -20.74
N THR A 50 -24.54 -13.99 -21.65
CA THR A 50 -24.82 -12.58 -21.36
C THR A 50 -26.11 -12.45 -20.54
N LEU A 51 -25.97 -11.97 -19.31
CA LEU A 51 -27.04 -11.73 -18.36
C LEU A 51 -27.75 -10.40 -18.64
N THR A 52 -29.06 -10.38 -18.43
CA THR A 52 -29.84 -9.14 -18.39
C THR A 52 -29.48 -8.29 -17.17
N LEU A 53 -29.77 -6.99 -17.19
CA LEU A 53 -29.50 -6.09 -16.06
C LEU A 53 -30.12 -6.56 -14.73
N GLU A 54 -31.29 -7.20 -14.78
CA GLU A 54 -31.94 -7.75 -13.60
C GLU A 54 -31.22 -9.01 -13.08
N GLU A 55 -30.85 -9.92 -13.98
CA GLU A 55 -30.05 -11.10 -13.63
C GLU A 55 -28.68 -10.70 -13.09
N GLN A 56 -28.07 -9.65 -13.64
CA GLN A 56 -26.80 -9.11 -13.14
C GLN A 56 -26.91 -8.62 -11.69
N ARG A 57 -27.98 -7.88 -11.37
CA ARG A 57 -28.26 -7.43 -10.00
C ARG A 57 -28.44 -8.60 -9.05
N GLN A 58 -29.23 -9.60 -9.45
CA GLN A 58 -29.42 -10.80 -8.65
C GLN A 58 -28.12 -11.61 -8.50
N PHE A 59 -27.29 -11.66 -9.55
CA PHE A 59 -26.02 -12.38 -9.53
C PHE A 59 -25.02 -11.74 -8.55
N ALA A 60 -24.98 -10.40 -8.50
CA ALA A 60 -24.11 -9.63 -7.63
C ALA A 60 -24.37 -9.87 -6.12
N GLU A 61 -25.56 -10.36 -5.76
CA GLU A 61 -25.91 -10.69 -4.37
C GLU A 61 -25.36 -12.06 -3.91
N PHE A 62 -25.02 -12.99 -4.81
CA PHE A 62 -24.61 -14.35 -4.39
C PHE A 62 -23.29 -14.45 -3.65
N PRO A 63 -22.23 -13.66 -3.94
CA PRO A 63 -20.98 -13.75 -3.20
C PRO A 63 -21.16 -13.57 -1.68
N SER A 64 -22.05 -12.66 -1.25
CA SER A 64 -22.36 -12.48 0.18
C SER A 64 -23.12 -13.67 0.76
N MET A 65 -24.06 -14.24 0.00
CA MET A 65 -24.79 -15.46 0.38
C MET A 65 -23.87 -16.67 0.49
N LEU A 66 -22.87 -16.79 -0.40
CA LEU A 66 -21.87 -17.87 -0.37
C LEU A 66 -20.95 -17.76 0.85
N GLY A 67 -20.50 -16.56 1.21
CA GLY A 67 -19.71 -16.36 2.44
C GLY A 67 -20.48 -16.77 3.70
N ALA A 68 -21.78 -16.49 3.75
CA ALA A 68 -22.65 -16.94 4.84
C ALA A 68 -22.85 -18.46 4.88
N ILE A 69 -22.77 -19.14 3.73
CA ILE A 69 -22.86 -20.60 3.65
C ILE A 69 -21.54 -21.25 4.05
N ASP A 70 -20.40 -20.78 3.51
CA ASP A 70 -19.09 -21.37 3.75
C ASP A 70 -18.70 -21.32 5.24
N SER A 71 -19.05 -20.22 5.92
CA SER A 71 -18.86 -20.07 7.37
C SER A 71 -19.70 -21.03 8.23
N ARG A 72 -20.87 -21.47 7.75
CA ARG A 72 -21.74 -22.41 8.47
C ARG A 72 -21.40 -23.85 8.15
N GLN A 73 -21.05 -24.13 6.89
CA GLN A 73 -20.68 -25.45 6.43
C GLN A 73 -19.80 -25.31 5.18
N PRO A 74 -18.50 -25.64 5.28
CA PRO A 74 -17.59 -25.47 4.15
C PRO A 74 -18.01 -26.38 2.99
N LEU A 75 -18.01 -25.81 1.78
CA LEU A 75 -18.32 -26.57 0.56
C LEU A 75 -17.20 -27.59 0.27
N PRO A 76 -17.53 -28.76 -0.31
CA PRO A 76 -16.51 -29.68 -0.78
C PRO A 76 -15.58 -28.98 -1.79
N LYS A 77 -14.26 -29.26 -1.73
CA LYS A 77 -13.26 -28.63 -2.62
C LYS A 77 -13.64 -28.74 -4.10
N SER A 78 -14.20 -29.87 -4.53
CA SER A 78 -14.67 -30.06 -5.91
C SER A 78 -15.80 -29.10 -6.31
N GLU A 79 -16.69 -28.78 -5.37
CA GLU A 79 -17.80 -27.86 -5.61
C GLU A 79 -17.31 -26.41 -5.64
N LEU A 80 -16.35 -26.05 -4.77
CA LEU A 80 -15.69 -24.75 -4.81
C LEU A 80 -14.99 -24.52 -6.16
N THR A 81 -14.21 -25.50 -6.64
CA THR A 81 -13.55 -25.40 -7.95
C THR A 81 -14.55 -25.27 -9.11
N ARG A 82 -15.68 -25.99 -9.04
CA ARG A 82 -16.74 -25.88 -10.06
C ARG A 82 -17.41 -24.50 -10.03
N LEU A 83 -17.68 -23.99 -8.85
CA LEU A 83 -18.28 -22.68 -8.63
C LEU A 83 -17.35 -21.56 -9.11
N GLU A 84 -16.05 -21.64 -8.83
CA GLU A 84 -15.03 -20.72 -9.34
C GLU A 84 -14.97 -20.71 -10.87
N ALA A 85 -14.99 -21.89 -11.50
CA ALA A 85 -15.00 -22.01 -12.96
C ALA A 85 -16.27 -21.36 -13.56
N HIS A 86 -17.43 -21.61 -12.95
CA HIS A 86 -18.70 -21.01 -13.35
C HIS A 86 -18.70 -19.49 -13.23
N PHE A 87 -18.24 -18.96 -12.09
CA PHE A 87 -18.09 -17.52 -11.91
C PHE A 87 -17.19 -16.90 -12.98
N ARG A 88 -16.06 -17.55 -13.30
CA ARG A 88 -15.14 -17.07 -14.34
C ARG A 88 -15.82 -17.00 -15.71
N GLU A 89 -16.61 -18.01 -16.06
CA GLU A 89 -17.39 -18.02 -17.32
C GLU A 89 -18.41 -16.89 -17.36
N VAL A 90 -19.21 -16.73 -16.29
CA VAL A 90 -20.20 -15.63 -16.20
C VAL A 90 -19.53 -14.26 -16.25
N TYR A 91 -18.39 -14.05 -15.59
CA TYR A 91 -17.66 -12.77 -15.64
C TYR A 91 -17.03 -12.50 -17.02
N ASN A 92 -16.59 -13.53 -17.73
CA ASN A 92 -16.07 -13.37 -19.08
C ASN A 92 -17.18 -12.91 -20.05
N ASP A 93 -18.40 -13.43 -19.89
CA ASP A 93 -19.54 -13.05 -20.71
C ASP A 93 -20.19 -11.72 -20.27
N ASN A 94 -19.89 -11.24 -19.05
CA ASN A 94 -20.49 -10.07 -18.41
C ASN A 94 -19.42 -9.27 -17.63
N PRO A 95 -18.49 -8.60 -18.32
CA PRO A 95 -17.38 -7.89 -17.68
C PRO A 95 -17.82 -6.81 -16.67
N GLU A 96 -19.00 -6.23 -16.83
CA GLU A 96 -19.61 -5.25 -15.92
C GLU A 96 -19.95 -5.82 -14.53
N LEU A 97 -20.10 -7.14 -14.40
CA LEU A 97 -20.31 -7.79 -13.10
C LEU A 97 -19.07 -7.75 -12.21
N MET A 98 -17.87 -7.66 -12.81
CA MET A 98 -16.63 -7.47 -12.05
C MET A 98 -16.66 -6.15 -11.28
N SER A 99 -17.22 -5.09 -11.86
CA SER A 99 -17.44 -3.81 -11.15
C SER A 99 -18.56 -3.90 -10.10
N ALA A 100 -19.65 -4.63 -10.38
CA ALA A 100 -20.81 -4.71 -9.50
C ALA A 100 -20.55 -5.50 -8.19
N ARG A 101 -19.66 -6.50 -8.24
CA ARG A 101 -19.31 -7.35 -7.08
C ARG A 101 -18.75 -6.58 -5.88
N HIS A 102 -18.32 -5.34 -6.10
CA HIS A 102 -17.67 -4.51 -5.10
C HIS A 102 -18.62 -3.61 -4.30
N LEU A 103 -19.93 -3.63 -4.58
CA LEU A 103 -20.91 -2.81 -3.87
C LEU A 103 -21.37 -3.41 -2.53
N HIS A 104 -21.37 -4.74 -2.34
CA HIS A 104 -22.09 -5.38 -1.21
C HIS A 104 -21.29 -6.44 -0.40
N GLY A 105 -19.97 -6.48 -0.50
CA GLY A 105 -19.11 -7.39 0.28
C GLY A 105 -18.38 -6.72 1.44
N HIS A 106 -18.53 -7.27 2.66
CA HIS A 106 -17.84 -6.83 3.89
C HIS A 106 -16.32 -7.12 3.95
N GLY A 107 -15.65 -7.27 2.81
CA GLY A 107 -14.20 -7.45 2.76
C GLY A 107 -13.66 -6.88 1.47
N SER A 108 -12.81 -5.85 1.59
CA SER A 108 -12.00 -5.31 0.49
C SER A 108 -12.80 -5.02 -0.80
N GLY A 109 -13.90 -4.26 -0.70
CA GLY A 109 -14.56 -3.68 -1.88
C GLY A 109 -13.53 -2.94 -2.74
N SER A 110 -13.60 -3.05 -4.07
CA SER A 110 -12.67 -2.33 -4.95
C SER A 110 -12.69 -0.87 -4.56
N GLY A 111 -11.51 -0.34 -4.23
CA GLY A 111 -11.35 0.97 -3.63
C GLY A 111 -12.14 2.06 -4.34
N THR A 112 -12.39 1.97 -5.65
CA THR A 112 -13.02 3.02 -6.46
C THR A 112 -14.42 3.46 -6.00
N GLY A 113 -15.36 2.54 -5.74
CA GLY A 113 -16.73 2.90 -5.33
C GLY A 113 -16.81 3.45 -3.90
N LYS A 114 -16.07 2.82 -2.98
CA LYS A 114 -15.89 3.30 -1.60
C LYS A 114 -15.14 4.62 -1.55
N ARG A 115 -14.10 4.78 -2.37
CA ARG A 115 -13.32 6.02 -2.53
C ARG A 115 -14.19 7.12 -3.09
N ALA A 116 -15.00 6.87 -4.12
CA ALA A 116 -15.93 7.87 -4.65
C ALA A 116 -16.97 8.31 -3.58
N ALA A 117 -17.54 7.36 -2.83
CA ALA A 117 -18.46 7.67 -1.73
C ALA A 117 -17.76 8.41 -0.58
N GLY A 118 -16.54 8.00 -0.23
CA GLY A 118 -15.72 8.61 0.82
C GLY A 118 -15.26 10.03 0.46
N ILE A 119 -14.82 10.25 -0.78
CA ILE A 119 -14.50 11.57 -1.33
C ILE A 119 -15.72 12.49 -1.24
N ARG A 120 -16.91 12.01 -1.63
CA ARG A 120 -18.15 12.80 -1.45
C ARG A 120 -18.44 13.12 0.01
N GLY A 121 -18.24 12.16 0.91
CA GLY A 121 -18.38 12.39 2.35
C GLY A 121 -17.43 13.46 2.86
N LEU A 122 -16.17 13.44 2.42
CA LEU A 122 -15.16 14.46 2.77
C LEU A 122 -15.53 15.84 2.22
N ILE A 123 -15.99 15.92 0.97
CA ILE A 123 -16.48 17.19 0.38
C ILE A 123 -17.58 17.79 1.27
N SER A 124 -18.60 17.01 1.63
CA SER A 124 -19.69 17.51 2.49
C SER A 124 -19.22 17.93 3.88
N LYS A 125 -18.28 17.21 4.49
CA LYS A 125 -17.69 17.63 5.79
C LYS A 125 -16.92 18.95 5.67
N ILE A 126 -16.12 19.12 4.62
CA ILE A 126 -15.36 20.37 4.38
C ILE A 126 -16.29 21.56 4.10
N GLU A 127 -17.41 21.33 3.42
CA GLU A 127 -18.45 22.35 3.22
C GLU A 127 -18.98 22.87 4.57
N GLU A 128 -19.14 21.99 5.57
CA GLU A 128 -19.69 22.29 6.89
C GLU A 128 -18.69 22.92 7.89
N MET A 129 -17.38 22.69 7.75
CA MET A 129 -16.32 23.21 8.63
C MET A 129 -16.20 24.76 8.62
N GLU A 130 -15.60 25.44 9.60
CA GLU A 130 -15.46 26.92 9.61
C GLU A 130 -14.16 27.45 8.95
N TYR A 131 -13.71 26.83 7.86
CA TYR A 131 -12.51 27.29 7.13
C TYR A 131 -12.74 28.54 6.26
N PRO A 132 -11.67 29.32 5.97
CA PRO A 132 -11.71 30.38 4.96
C PRO A 132 -12.25 29.88 3.61
N ALA A 133 -13.08 30.70 2.96
CA ALA A 133 -13.81 30.30 1.76
C ALA A 133 -12.89 29.84 0.62
N GLU A 134 -11.71 30.44 0.48
CA GLU A 134 -10.73 30.11 -0.55
C GLU A 134 -10.08 28.73 -0.30
N SER A 135 -9.68 28.44 0.95
CA SER A 135 -9.13 27.13 1.33
C SER A 135 -10.15 26.01 1.14
N LYS A 136 -11.42 26.23 1.50
CA LYS A 136 -12.51 25.27 1.21
C LYS A 136 -12.66 25.01 -0.28
N ALA A 137 -12.70 26.06 -1.10
CA ALA A 137 -12.87 25.93 -2.53
C ALA A 137 -11.72 25.12 -3.16
N ASN A 138 -10.49 25.32 -2.71
CA ASN A 138 -9.34 24.55 -3.17
C ASN A 138 -9.41 23.07 -2.76
N MET A 139 -9.70 22.77 -1.49
CA MET A 139 -9.84 21.38 -1.03
C MET A 139 -10.96 20.63 -1.75
N ILE A 140 -12.13 21.27 -1.88
CA ILE A 140 -13.28 20.70 -2.60
C ILE A 140 -12.92 20.46 -4.07
N SER A 141 -12.27 21.41 -4.74
CA SER A 141 -11.88 21.26 -6.15
C SER A 141 -10.96 20.06 -6.39
N GLN A 142 -9.99 19.80 -5.50
CA GLN A 142 -9.11 18.64 -5.63
C GLN A 142 -9.87 17.33 -5.37
N LEU A 143 -10.73 17.30 -4.36
CA LEU A 143 -11.59 16.15 -4.10
C LEU A 143 -12.57 15.87 -5.25
N GLU A 144 -13.11 16.90 -5.91
CA GLU A 144 -13.96 16.75 -7.10
C GLU A 144 -13.22 16.13 -8.29
N LYS A 145 -11.94 16.49 -8.51
CA LYS A 145 -11.11 15.84 -9.54
C LYS A 145 -10.90 14.36 -9.22
N LEU A 146 -10.57 14.04 -7.97
CA LEU A 146 -10.43 12.65 -7.52
C LEU A 146 -11.75 11.88 -7.65
N TYR A 147 -12.87 12.53 -7.36
CA TYR A 147 -14.20 11.97 -7.55
C TYR A 147 -14.49 11.66 -9.02
N ALA A 148 -14.23 12.62 -9.91
CA ALA A 148 -14.43 12.46 -11.35
C ALA A 148 -13.56 11.33 -11.92
N ALA A 149 -12.29 11.22 -11.50
CA ALA A 149 -11.40 10.13 -11.88
C ALA A 149 -11.91 8.78 -11.37
N ALA A 150 -12.39 8.71 -10.12
CA ALA A 150 -12.95 7.48 -9.57
C ALA A 150 -14.23 7.01 -10.29
N ASN A 151 -15.01 7.95 -10.81
CA ASN A 151 -16.28 7.71 -11.51
C ASN A 151 -16.19 7.68 -13.04
N ASP A 152 -15.00 7.80 -13.62
CA ASP A 152 -14.86 7.73 -15.07
C ASP A 152 -15.20 6.31 -15.54
N GLU A 153 -16.42 6.14 -16.08
CA GLU A 153 -16.90 4.86 -16.61
C GLU A 153 -15.97 4.30 -17.70
N SER A 154 -15.33 5.17 -18.49
CA SER A 154 -14.36 4.75 -19.51
C SER A 154 -13.10 4.19 -18.86
N LEU A 155 -12.61 4.81 -17.78
CA LEU A 155 -11.50 4.28 -17.00
C LEU A 155 -11.87 2.93 -16.37
N GLN A 156 -13.05 2.81 -15.77
CA GLN A 156 -13.51 1.55 -15.17
C GLN A 156 -13.62 0.43 -16.21
N GLN A 157 -14.16 0.74 -17.40
CA GLN A 157 -14.20 -0.22 -18.51
C GLN A 157 -12.79 -0.63 -18.96
N LYS A 158 -11.86 0.32 -19.07
CA LYS A 158 -10.45 0.06 -19.41
C LYS A 158 -9.78 -0.83 -18.35
N LEU A 159 -9.98 -0.54 -17.07
CA LEU A 159 -9.44 -1.32 -15.95
C LEU A 159 -10.04 -2.73 -15.92
N ASN A 160 -11.35 -2.88 -16.11
CA ASN A 160 -12.00 -4.20 -16.16
C ASN A 160 -11.49 -5.03 -17.33
N LYS A 161 -11.31 -4.42 -18.51
CA LYS A 161 -10.72 -5.09 -19.67
C LYS A 161 -9.29 -5.56 -19.37
N LEU A 162 -8.43 -4.67 -18.85
CA LEU A 162 -7.06 -5.02 -18.47
C LEU A 162 -7.02 -6.12 -17.40
N ARG A 163 -7.95 -6.09 -16.45
CA ARG A 163 -8.05 -7.10 -15.38
C ARG A 163 -8.36 -8.48 -15.96
N LEU A 164 -9.29 -8.56 -16.91
CA LEU A 164 -9.61 -9.81 -17.61
C LEU A 164 -8.44 -10.30 -18.47
N GLU A 165 -7.77 -9.40 -19.20
CA GLU A 165 -6.58 -9.75 -19.98
C GLU A 165 -5.47 -10.33 -19.09
N SER A 166 -5.17 -9.66 -17.97
CA SER A 166 -4.14 -10.11 -17.02
C SER A 166 -4.51 -11.40 -16.28
N LEU A 167 -5.77 -11.56 -15.86
CA LEU A 167 -6.26 -12.79 -15.25
C LEU A 167 -6.22 -13.97 -16.21
N ASN A 168 -6.52 -13.75 -17.50
CA ASN A 168 -6.44 -14.81 -18.52
C ASN A 168 -4.99 -15.16 -18.88
N ALA A 169 -4.07 -14.18 -18.84
CA ALA A 169 -2.66 -14.40 -19.12
C ALA A 169 -1.94 -15.18 -18.00
N ASP A 170 -2.25 -14.89 -16.74
CA ASP A 170 -1.65 -15.56 -15.58
C ASP A 170 -2.67 -15.75 -14.44
N PRO A 171 -3.56 -16.77 -14.56
CA PRO A 171 -4.68 -16.95 -13.62
C PRO A 171 -4.24 -17.38 -12.22
N GLU A 172 -3.02 -17.89 -12.05
CA GLU A 172 -2.53 -18.38 -10.75
C GLU A 172 -1.84 -17.28 -9.94
N ASN A 173 -1.16 -16.35 -10.61
CA ASN A 173 -0.40 -15.30 -9.94
C ASN A 173 -1.07 -13.93 -9.96
N PHE A 174 -2.00 -13.64 -10.88
CA PHE A 174 -2.62 -12.32 -10.94
C PHE A 174 -3.48 -12.02 -9.70
N VAL A 175 -3.17 -10.92 -9.02
CA VAL A 175 -3.85 -10.45 -7.81
C VAL A 175 -4.83 -9.34 -8.12
N GLY A 176 -4.46 -8.39 -8.99
CA GLY A 176 -5.29 -7.23 -9.25
C GLY A 176 -4.62 -6.19 -10.13
N LEU A 177 -5.24 -5.01 -10.19
CA LEU A 177 -4.66 -3.84 -10.83
C LEU A 177 -4.60 -2.73 -9.80
N ASP A 178 -3.54 -1.93 -9.87
CA ASP A 178 -3.46 -0.62 -9.22
C ASP A 178 -3.46 0.48 -10.29
N TYR A 179 -4.05 1.62 -9.98
CA TYR A 179 -4.15 2.75 -10.89
C TYR A 179 -3.63 4.00 -10.20
N ASP A 180 -2.58 4.56 -10.78
CA ASP A 180 -2.02 5.83 -10.34
C ASP A 180 -2.81 6.98 -11.01
N PRO A 181 -3.58 7.78 -10.24
CA PRO A 181 -4.36 8.87 -10.79
C PRO A 181 -3.50 10.02 -11.33
N ASN A 182 -2.25 10.16 -10.85
CA ASN A 182 -1.36 11.25 -11.23
C ASN A 182 -0.69 10.97 -12.57
N THR A 183 -0.24 9.73 -12.79
CA THR A 183 0.43 9.33 -14.04
C THR A 183 -0.52 8.69 -15.06
N GLY A 184 -1.72 8.29 -14.63
CA GLY A 184 -2.67 7.54 -15.45
C GLY A 184 -2.22 6.11 -15.76
N GLN A 185 -1.15 5.64 -15.11
CA GLN A 185 -0.62 4.30 -15.31
C GLN A 185 -1.43 3.24 -14.57
N VAL A 186 -1.54 2.07 -15.19
CA VAL A 186 -2.20 0.90 -14.61
C VAL A 186 -1.12 -0.14 -14.34
N LEU A 187 -0.86 -0.41 -13.06
CA LEU A 187 0.06 -1.45 -12.62
C LEU A 187 -0.69 -2.76 -12.47
N ARG A 188 -0.10 -3.84 -12.98
CA ARG A 188 -0.61 -5.20 -12.80
C ARG A 188 0.03 -5.80 -11.57
N LEU A 189 -0.79 -6.21 -10.61
CA LEU A 189 -0.34 -6.78 -9.36
C LEU A 189 -0.36 -8.30 -9.48
N TYR A 190 0.78 -8.94 -9.22
CA TYR A 190 0.89 -10.39 -9.15
C TYR A 190 1.44 -10.83 -7.78
N ARG A 191 1.19 -12.09 -7.39
CA ARG A 191 1.64 -12.66 -6.12
C ARG A 191 3.17 -12.71 -6.02
N ASP A 192 3.82 -12.90 -7.16
CA ASP A 192 5.27 -12.94 -7.34
C ASP A 192 5.88 -11.54 -7.61
N THR A 193 5.10 -10.46 -7.40
CA THR A 193 5.58 -9.09 -7.56
C THR A 193 6.23 -8.58 -6.29
N VAL A 194 7.46 -8.09 -6.43
CA VAL A 194 8.19 -7.36 -5.38
C VAL A 194 8.30 -5.90 -5.78
N TYR A 195 7.89 -5.02 -4.89
CA TYR A 195 8.09 -3.59 -5.01
C TYR A 195 9.41 -3.22 -4.35
N LEU A 196 10.33 -2.68 -5.15
CA LEU A 196 11.57 -2.09 -4.68
C LEU A 196 11.41 -0.58 -4.64
N TYR A 197 11.38 -0.02 -3.43
CA TYR A 197 11.42 1.42 -3.24
C TYR A 197 12.87 1.87 -3.27
N LYS A 198 13.17 2.77 -4.19
CA LYS A 198 14.50 3.32 -4.44
C LYS A 198 14.44 4.83 -4.28
N THR A 199 15.40 5.40 -3.57
CA THR A 199 15.58 6.84 -3.46
C THR A 199 16.77 7.28 -4.30
N ARG A 200 16.55 8.20 -5.24
CA ARG A 200 17.59 8.87 -6.03
C ARG A 200 18.05 10.11 -5.28
N ILE A 201 19.28 10.09 -4.81
CA ILE A 201 19.94 11.18 -4.09
C ILE A 201 20.84 11.91 -5.09
N TYR A 202 20.43 13.12 -5.47
CA TYR A 202 21.19 13.97 -6.38
C TYR A 202 22.30 14.67 -5.59
N LYS A 203 23.55 14.47 -6.00
CA LYS A 203 24.69 15.14 -5.38
C LYS A 203 24.96 16.49 -6.06
N PRO A 204 25.61 17.44 -5.37
CA PRO A 204 25.97 18.73 -5.96
C PRO A 204 26.89 18.63 -7.19
N ASP A 205 27.63 17.53 -7.36
CA ASP A 205 28.48 17.27 -8.52
C ASP A 205 27.70 16.74 -9.75
N GLY A 206 26.38 16.68 -9.67
CA GLY A 206 25.49 16.15 -10.71
C GLY A 206 25.37 14.62 -10.72
N SER A 207 26.12 13.91 -9.88
CA SER A 207 25.97 12.45 -9.79
C SER A 207 24.71 12.06 -9.01
N VAL A 208 24.06 10.98 -9.44
CA VAL A 208 22.88 10.42 -8.77
C VAL A 208 23.29 9.16 -8.04
N ARG A 209 23.06 9.10 -6.73
CA ARG A 209 23.19 7.86 -5.95
C ARG A 209 21.80 7.30 -5.73
N VAL A 210 21.55 6.07 -6.16
CA VAL A 210 20.30 5.37 -5.87
C VAL A 210 20.48 4.54 -4.59
N GLU A 211 19.55 4.59 -3.66
CA GLU A 211 19.56 3.74 -2.47
C GLU A 211 18.25 2.96 -2.41
N VAL A 212 18.30 1.66 -2.14
CA VAL A 212 17.07 0.90 -1.86
C VAL A 212 16.62 1.27 -0.46
N THR A 213 15.45 1.90 -0.35
CA THR A 213 14.89 2.38 0.93
C THR A 213 13.81 1.49 1.49
N GLY A 214 13.24 0.61 0.67
CA GLY A 214 12.20 -0.30 1.12
C GLY A 214 11.97 -1.45 0.15
N ILE A 215 11.41 -2.53 0.69
CA ILE A 215 10.95 -3.68 -0.07
C ILE A 215 9.55 -4.00 0.43
N LEU A 216 8.59 -4.14 -0.49
CA LEU A 216 7.24 -4.60 -0.17
C LEU A 216 6.89 -5.76 -1.10
N GLY A 217 6.44 -6.87 -0.52
CA GLY A 217 6.04 -8.06 -1.26
C GLY A 217 5.97 -9.26 -0.34
N SER A 218 5.08 -10.21 -0.66
CA SER A 218 5.00 -11.49 0.03
C SER A 218 5.49 -12.56 -0.92
N LEU A 219 6.73 -12.98 -0.75
CA LEU A 219 7.30 -14.07 -1.55
C LEU A 219 7.06 -15.42 -0.87
N ASP A 220 6.79 -16.43 -1.68
CA ASP A 220 6.89 -17.81 -1.20
C ASP A 220 8.36 -18.21 -0.99
N GLU A 221 8.59 -19.33 -0.31
CA GLU A 221 9.94 -19.79 0.03
C GLU A 221 10.81 -20.04 -1.21
N ALA A 222 10.22 -20.39 -2.35
CA ALA A 222 10.94 -20.64 -3.60
C ALA A 222 11.38 -19.32 -4.27
N LEU A 223 10.54 -18.30 -4.25
CA LEU A 223 10.84 -16.97 -4.78
C LEU A 223 11.75 -16.17 -3.85
N GLN A 224 11.66 -16.37 -2.53
CA GLN A 224 12.50 -15.68 -1.55
C GLN A 224 13.98 -15.91 -1.83
N ALA A 225 14.40 -17.15 -2.11
CA ALA A 225 15.81 -17.44 -2.42
C ALA A 225 16.28 -16.74 -3.71
N SER A 226 15.42 -16.66 -4.73
CA SER A 226 15.72 -15.96 -5.98
C SER A 226 15.84 -14.45 -5.76
N PHE A 227 14.97 -13.90 -4.91
CA PHE A 227 15.00 -12.50 -4.51
C PHE A 227 16.23 -12.18 -3.69
N ASP A 228 16.59 -12.99 -2.70
CA ASP A 228 17.77 -12.77 -1.85
C ASP A 228 19.05 -12.73 -2.69
N GLU A 229 19.20 -13.65 -3.65
CA GLU A 229 20.33 -13.64 -4.58
C GLU A 229 20.34 -12.38 -5.46
N TYR A 230 19.18 -11.97 -5.97
CA TYR A 230 19.06 -10.75 -6.76
C TYR A 230 19.35 -9.50 -5.92
N PHE A 231 18.88 -9.46 -4.68
CA PHE A 231 19.07 -8.34 -3.77
C PHE A 231 20.53 -8.21 -3.33
N GLU A 232 21.22 -9.32 -3.06
CA GLU A 232 22.66 -9.32 -2.81
C GLU A 232 23.45 -8.78 -4.02
N LYS A 233 23.03 -9.17 -5.24
CA LYS A 233 23.60 -8.59 -6.47
C LYS A 233 23.29 -7.10 -6.57
N LEU A 234 22.09 -6.63 -6.25
CA LEU A 234 21.76 -5.20 -6.25
C LEU A 234 22.63 -4.41 -5.26
N GLN A 235 22.91 -4.96 -4.07
CA GLN A 235 23.74 -4.28 -3.07
C GLN A 235 25.22 -4.20 -3.48
N THR A 236 25.71 -5.22 -4.20
CA THR A 236 27.10 -5.31 -4.64
C THR A 236 27.35 -4.71 -6.02
N HIS A 237 26.31 -4.61 -6.85
CA HIS A 237 26.36 -3.97 -8.15
C HIS A 237 26.52 -2.47 -7.93
N HIS A 238 27.73 -1.97 -8.21
CA HIS A 238 27.97 -0.54 -8.18
C HIS A 238 27.00 0.12 -9.16
N LEU A 239 26.13 0.96 -8.62
CA LEU A 239 25.07 1.70 -9.33
C LEU A 239 25.57 2.58 -10.50
N ASN A 240 26.88 2.70 -10.68
CA ASN A 240 27.52 3.35 -11.83
C ASN A 240 27.75 2.39 -13.00
N SER A 241 27.27 1.15 -12.95
CA SER A 241 27.28 0.27 -14.11
C SER A 241 26.13 0.66 -15.03
N ASP A 242 26.47 1.07 -16.26
CA ASP A 242 25.50 1.41 -17.33
C ASP A 242 24.59 0.23 -17.73
N VAL A 243 24.74 -0.94 -17.10
CA VAL A 243 23.95 -2.13 -17.40
C VAL A 243 22.99 -2.39 -16.23
N PRO A 244 21.67 -2.17 -16.41
CA PRO A 244 20.69 -2.47 -15.39
C PRO A 244 20.69 -3.96 -15.08
N LEU A 245 20.61 -4.28 -13.79
CA LEU A 245 20.60 -5.66 -13.33
C LEU A 245 19.23 -6.28 -13.59
N SER A 246 19.13 -7.15 -14.60
CA SER A 246 17.87 -7.81 -14.91
C SER A 246 17.43 -8.75 -13.78
N PRO A 247 16.16 -8.70 -13.34
CA PRO A 247 15.65 -9.63 -12.33
C PRO A 247 15.65 -11.07 -12.84
N PRO A 248 15.65 -12.07 -11.94
CA PRO A 248 15.41 -13.46 -12.30
C PRO A 248 14.08 -13.60 -13.06
N SER A 249 14.02 -14.47 -14.07
CA SER A 249 12.84 -14.60 -14.94
C SER A 249 11.56 -15.05 -14.22
N ASN A 250 11.70 -15.60 -13.02
CA ASN A 250 10.61 -16.04 -12.15
C ASN A 250 10.19 -14.98 -11.12
N LEU A 251 10.81 -13.80 -11.13
CA LEU A 251 10.56 -12.73 -10.17
C LEU A 251 10.12 -11.47 -10.93
N ARG A 252 8.95 -10.93 -10.59
CA ARG A 252 8.48 -9.66 -11.15
C ARG A 252 8.91 -8.57 -10.19
N ILE A 253 9.73 -7.64 -10.66
CA ILE A 253 10.16 -6.49 -9.85
C ILE A 253 9.55 -5.23 -10.43
N ILE A 254 8.91 -4.46 -9.56
CA ILE A 254 8.48 -3.09 -9.86
C ILE A 254 9.37 -2.17 -9.04
N GLU A 255 10.10 -1.31 -9.73
CA GLU A 255 10.98 -0.32 -9.10
C GLU A 255 10.24 1.01 -8.99
N ILE A 256 10.10 1.52 -7.77
CA ILE A 256 9.46 2.79 -7.47
C ILE A 256 10.54 3.76 -7.03
N TYR A 257 10.70 4.86 -7.74
CA TYR A 257 11.73 5.87 -7.47
C TYR A 257 11.14 7.07 -6.73
N THR A 258 11.81 7.49 -5.66
CA THR A 258 11.61 8.78 -5.00
C THR A 258 12.84 9.64 -5.18
N ASP A 259 12.66 10.91 -5.52
CA ASP A 259 13.77 11.85 -5.70
C ASP A 259 14.00 12.62 -4.40
N THR A 260 15.24 12.60 -3.90
CA THR A 260 15.70 13.49 -2.83
C THR A 260 16.70 14.47 -3.41
N LEU A 261 16.26 15.72 -3.49
CA LEU A 261 17.15 16.84 -3.75
C LEU A 261 17.89 17.16 -2.45
N PRO A 262 19.18 17.54 -2.52
CA PRO A 262 19.90 17.96 -1.33
C PRO A 262 19.18 19.17 -0.73
N GLU A 263 19.03 19.22 0.58
CA GLU A 263 18.45 20.38 1.27
C GLU A 263 19.13 21.65 0.75
N ASN A 264 18.33 22.49 0.10
CA ASN A 264 18.73 23.70 -0.57
C ASN A 264 19.72 23.51 -1.74
N PRO A 265 19.27 22.90 -2.87
CA PRO A 265 20.13 22.68 -4.04
C PRO A 265 20.62 23.99 -4.63
N ILE A 266 19.84 25.06 -4.48
CA ILE A 266 20.15 26.42 -4.93
C ILE A 266 21.29 27.00 -4.08
N LEU A 267 21.23 26.95 -2.74
CA LEU A 267 22.31 27.46 -1.89
C LEU A 267 23.62 26.70 -2.10
N LYS A 268 23.59 25.38 -2.23
CA LYS A 268 24.83 24.59 -2.47
C LYS A 268 25.39 24.75 -3.89
N ALA A 269 24.54 24.89 -4.91
CA ALA A 269 25.01 25.18 -6.28
C ALA A 269 25.62 26.59 -6.38
N ILE A 270 25.03 27.58 -5.70
CA ILE A 270 25.58 28.94 -5.55
C ILE A 270 26.90 28.91 -4.78
N GLU A 271 27.00 28.17 -3.68
CA GLU A 271 28.24 28.00 -2.90
C GLU A 271 29.34 27.26 -3.68
N ALA A 272 28.97 26.34 -4.57
CA ALA A 272 29.90 25.60 -5.43
C ALA A 272 30.32 26.40 -6.69
N GLY A 273 29.75 27.59 -6.92
CA GLY A 273 30.07 28.42 -8.10
C GLY A 273 29.55 27.83 -9.41
N VAL A 274 28.48 27.04 -9.37
CA VAL A 274 27.81 26.50 -10.56
C VAL A 274 26.80 27.54 -11.04
N ASP A 275 27.17 28.30 -12.08
CA ASP A 275 26.35 29.41 -12.61
C ASP A 275 25.05 28.93 -13.30
N GLU A 276 24.98 27.67 -13.72
CA GLU A 276 23.81 27.07 -14.38
C GLU A 276 23.60 25.62 -13.90
N LEU A 277 22.43 25.34 -13.31
CA LEU A 277 22.00 23.95 -13.04
C LEU A 277 21.76 23.23 -14.38
N PRO A 278 22.15 21.94 -14.51
CA PRO A 278 21.86 21.14 -15.70
C PRO A 278 20.35 21.18 -16.04
N GLU A 279 19.98 21.30 -17.32
CA GLU A 279 18.56 21.37 -17.75
C GLU A 279 17.73 20.20 -17.20
N ASP A 280 18.35 19.04 -17.04
CA ASP A 280 17.74 17.82 -16.49
C ASP A 280 17.28 17.96 -15.02
N SER A 281 17.75 18.98 -14.31
CA SER A 281 17.39 19.26 -12.91
C SER A 281 16.11 20.09 -12.78
N ARG A 282 15.58 20.63 -13.90
CA ARG A 282 14.42 21.55 -13.90
C ARG A 282 13.08 20.86 -14.15
N GLN A 283 13.07 19.57 -14.48
CA GLN A 283 11.85 18.81 -14.73
C GLN A 283 11.98 17.42 -14.11
N GLY A 284 11.10 17.09 -13.16
CA GLY A 284 10.97 15.73 -12.64
C GLY A 284 10.56 14.79 -13.77
N LYS A 285 11.53 14.11 -14.39
CA LYS A 285 11.29 13.10 -15.41
C LYS A 285 11.03 11.77 -14.72
N LEU A 286 9.86 11.19 -15.01
CA LEU A 286 9.51 9.84 -14.58
C LEU A 286 10.08 8.85 -15.60
N TYR A 287 10.83 7.86 -15.12
CA TYR A 287 11.31 6.75 -15.94
C TYR A 287 10.62 5.49 -15.47
N VAL A 288 9.94 4.80 -16.38
CA VAL A 288 9.30 3.51 -16.11
C VAL A 288 10.00 2.44 -16.93
N VAL A 289 10.50 1.42 -16.25
CA VAL A 289 11.08 0.22 -16.88
C VAL A 289 9.93 -0.76 -17.14
N ASP A 290 9.69 -1.10 -18.41
CA ASP A 290 8.62 -2.03 -18.75
C ASP A 290 9.01 -3.50 -18.49
N GLU A 291 8.05 -4.42 -18.69
CA GLU A 291 8.22 -5.88 -18.51
C GLU A 291 9.38 -6.48 -19.34
N GLN A 292 9.97 -5.72 -20.28
CA GLN A 292 11.08 -6.13 -21.14
C GLN A 292 12.41 -5.49 -20.74
N GLY A 293 12.44 -4.71 -19.65
CA GLY A 293 13.63 -4.02 -19.18
C GLY A 293 13.97 -2.76 -19.95
N GLN A 294 13.04 -2.21 -20.75
CA GLN A 294 13.26 -0.95 -21.46
C GLN A 294 12.81 0.25 -20.62
N GLU A 295 13.72 1.18 -20.39
CA GLU A 295 13.40 2.50 -19.82
C GLU A 295 12.61 3.34 -20.82
N ARG A 296 11.45 3.84 -20.40
CA ARG A 296 10.69 4.86 -21.13
C ARG A 296 10.65 6.14 -20.32
N GLU A 297 11.18 7.20 -20.94
CA GLU A 297 11.08 8.56 -20.46
C GLU A 297 9.67 9.09 -20.70
N TYR A 298 9.01 9.58 -19.65
CA TYR A 298 7.72 10.25 -19.74
C TYR A 298 7.90 11.73 -19.42
N GLU A 299 7.59 12.58 -20.39
CA GLU A 299 7.31 13.99 -20.15
C GLU A 299 5.82 14.12 -19.76
N PRO A 300 5.49 14.49 -18.52
CA PRO A 300 4.12 14.84 -18.19
C PRO A 300 3.73 16.10 -18.98
N GLU A 301 2.66 16.04 -19.78
CA GLU A 301 2.06 17.23 -20.41
C GLU A 301 1.42 18.13 -19.32
N MET A 302 2.23 18.81 -18.53
CA MET A 302 1.77 19.95 -17.73
C MET A 302 1.61 21.14 -18.67
N SER A 303 0.43 21.29 -19.26
CA SER A 303 0.02 22.55 -19.85
C SER A 303 -0.15 23.59 -18.74
N VAL A 304 0.89 24.39 -18.50
CA VAL A 304 0.77 25.60 -17.67
C VAL A 304 -0.05 26.61 -18.47
N PRO A 305 -1.22 27.06 -17.99
CA PRO A 305 -1.96 28.10 -18.70
C PRO A 305 -1.15 29.40 -18.67
N ALA A 306 -0.69 29.82 -19.84
CA ALA A 306 -0.02 31.09 -20.07
C ALA A 306 -1.04 32.24 -20.01
N ASN A 307 -1.44 32.65 -18.80
CA ASN A 307 -2.03 33.95 -18.52
C ASN A 307 -2.26 34.15 -17.02
N ILE A 308 -1.21 34.51 -16.27
CA ILE A 308 -1.36 35.25 -15.01
C ILE A 308 -0.22 36.26 -14.88
N HIS A 309 -0.38 37.41 -15.53
CA HIS A 309 0.27 38.63 -15.10
C HIS A 309 -0.72 39.80 -15.15
N GLU A 310 -0.77 40.48 -14.00
CA GLU A 310 -1.37 41.79 -13.66
C GLU A 310 -2.70 41.81 -12.88
N GLU A 311 -2.64 42.61 -11.79
CA GLU A 311 -3.69 43.08 -10.86
C GLU A 311 -4.19 42.04 -9.84
N THR A 312 -4.11 42.22 -8.52
CA THR A 312 -4.10 43.43 -7.68
C THR A 312 -3.29 43.20 -6.40
N GLY A 313 -2.58 44.23 -5.92
CA GLY A 313 -1.93 44.23 -4.62
C GLY A 313 -2.92 44.10 -3.48
N VAL A 314 -2.89 42.92 -2.84
CA VAL A 314 -3.33 42.70 -1.46
C VAL A 314 -2.17 41.94 -0.81
N GLU A 315 -1.62 42.47 0.28
CA GLU A 315 -0.72 41.71 1.16
C GLU A 315 -1.54 40.57 1.79
N ASN A 316 -1.60 39.42 1.11
CA ASN A 316 -2.05 38.16 1.67
C ASN A 316 -0.83 37.37 2.12
N ASN A 317 -0.84 36.95 3.39
CA ASN A 317 0.21 36.14 4.02
C ASN A 317 0.15 34.64 3.68
N ASP A 318 -0.65 34.23 2.68
CA ASP A 318 -0.78 32.83 2.31
C ASP A 318 0.16 32.51 1.15
N THR A 319 1.26 31.82 1.46
CA THR A 319 2.25 31.39 0.49
C THR A 319 1.72 30.23 -0.37
N PRO A 320 2.12 30.14 -1.66
CA PRO A 320 1.78 29.02 -2.56
C PRO A 320 2.22 27.63 -2.03
N GLU A 321 3.06 27.58 -1.01
CA GLU A 321 3.50 26.36 -0.30
C GLU A 321 2.31 25.64 0.37
N SER A 322 1.40 26.37 1.04
CA SER A 322 0.23 25.78 1.72
C SER A 322 -0.71 25.01 0.78
N THR A 323 -0.95 25.52 -0.43
CA THR A 323 -1.79 24.83 -1.44
C THR A 323 -1.13 23.57 -2.00
N THR A 324 0.20 23.53 -2.06
CA THR A 324 0.96 22.37 -2.53
C THR A 324 0.97 21.27 -1.46
N GLU A 325 1.16 21.64 -0.20
CA GLU A 325 1.12 20.75 0.96
C GLU A 325 -0.26 20.12 1.15
N ILE A 326 -1.34 20.91 1.02
CA ILE A 326 -2.72 20.39 1.06
C ILE A 326 -2.95 19.36 -0.06
N THR A 327 -2.44 19.64 -1.27
CA THR A 327 -2.61 18.74 -2.41
C THR A 327 -1.84 17.44 -2.21
N GLN A 328 -0.58 17.50 -1.76
CA GLN A 328 0.23 16.31 -1.45
C GLN A 328 -0.38 15.47 -0.33
N PHE A 329 -0.90 16.10 0.72
CA PHE A 329 -1.59 15.40 1.80
C PHE A 329 -2.80 14.63 1.28
N LEU A 330 -3.69 15.29 0.52
CA LEU A 330 -4.89 14.66 -0.03
C LEU A 330 -4.59 13.56 -1.05
N GLU A 331 -3.48 13.67 -1.80
CA GLU A 331 -3.01 12.65 -2.74
C GLU A 331 -2.42 11.41 -2.05
N GLN A 332 -1.83 11.57 -0.86
CA GLN A 332 -1.22 10.49 -0.09
C GLN A 332 -2.23 9.69 0.74
N LEU A 333 -3.44 10.20 0.96
CA LEU A 333 -4.46 9.51 1.75
C LEU A 333 -4.88 8.18 1.10
N THR A 334 -4.58 7.09 1.79
CA THR A 334 -5.05 5.74 1.46
C THR A 334 -6.55 5.60 1.74
N ASN A 335 -7.19 4.57 1.16
CA ASN A 335 -8.62 4.31 1.43
C ASN A 335 -8.90 4.05 2.91
N GLU A 336 -7.96 3.45 3.63
CA GLU A 336 -8.06 3.17 5.07
C GLU A 336 -7.97 4.46 5.90
N GLU A 337 -7.11 5.40 5.49
CA GLU A 337 -7.01 6.71 6.12
C GLU A 337 -8.24 7.58 5.83
N ILE A 338 -8.79 7.50 4.61
CA ILE A 338 -10.06 8.15 4.27
C ILE A 338 -11.19 7.59 5.15
N GLU A 339 -11.31 6.26 5.29
CA GLU A 339 -12.31 5.66 6.18
C GLU A 339 -12.09 6.10 7.64
N ARG A 340 -10.84 6.15 8.12
CA ARG A 340 -10.50 6.65 9.47
C ARG A 340 -10.84 8.14 9.67
N LEU A 341 -10.64 8.98 8.66
CA LEU A 341 -11.02 10.40 8.70
C LEU A 341 -12.54 10.57 8.71
N LEU A 342 -13.29 9.68 8.04
CA LEU A 342 -14.75 9.72 8.05
C LEU A 342 -15.35 9.31 9.40
N GLU A 343 -14.68 8.46 10.17
CA GLU A 343 -15.12 8.03 11.51
C GLU A 343 -14.85 9.06 12.61
N LYS A 344 -13.93 10.01 12.38
CA LYS A 344 -13.60 11.09 13.34
C LYS A 344 -14.71 12.13 13.43
N SER A 345 -14.88 12.71 14.62
CA SER A 345 -15.75 13.88 14.83
C SER A 345 -15.19 15.12 14.13
N ASP A 346 -16.01 16.16 13.99
CA ASP A 346 -15.58 17.40 13.35
C ASP A 346 -14.41 18.04 14.10
N GLU A 347 -14.42 18.02 15.44
CA GLU A 347 -13.31 18.54 16.26
C GLU A 347 -12.04 17.68 16.13
N GLU A 348 -12.17 16.36 16.00
CA GLU A 348 -11.02 15.46 15.80
C GLU A 348 -10.42 15.56 14.39
N LEU A 349 -11.26 15.87 13.40
CA LEU A 349 -10.84 16.15 12.03
C LEU A 349 -10.10 17.48 11.95
N GLU A 350 -10.66 18.53 12.56
CA GLU A 350 -10.01 19.84 12.65
C GLU A 350 -8.67 19.73 13.36
N ALA A 351 -8.58 18.97 14.46
CA ALA A 351 -7.31 18.75 15.16
C ALA A 351 -6.28 17.94 14.35
N GLU A 352 -6.71 16.96 13.53
CA GLU A 352 -5.80 16.26 12.61
C GLU A 352 -5.31 17.20 11.51
N PHE A 353 -6.21 17.97 10.87
CA PHE A 353 -5.84 18.92 9.84
C PHE A 353 -4.93 20.03 10.37
N GLU A 354 -5.25 20.61 11.53
CA GLU A 354 -4.37 21.55 12.22
C GLU A 354 -3.01 20.90 12.53
N ARG A 355 -2.96 19.65 13.00
CA ARG A 355 -1.69 18.96 13.24
C ARG A 355 -0.82 18.81 11.99
N TYR A 356 -1.42 18.59 10.81
CA TYR A 356 -0.69 18.49 9.55
C TYR A 356 -0.28 19.84 8.97
N PHE A 357 -1.06 20.90 9.20
CA PHE A 357 -0.85 22.22 8.58
C PHE A 357 -0.32 23.29 9.52
N THR A 358 -0.16 23.00 10.81
CA THR A 358 0.57 23.87 11.74
C THR A 358 2.06 23.53 11.59
N PRO A 359 2.91 24.48 11.18
CA PRO A 359 4.36 24.28 11.21
C PRO A 359 4.76 24.09 12.68
N GLU A 360 5.06 22.87 13.10
CA GLU A 360 5.39 22.59 14.50
C GLU A 360 6.71 23.28 14.92
N GLU A 361 6.62 24.45 15.56
CA GLU A 361 7.32 24.64 16.83
C GLU A 361 6.67 23.67 17.84
N SER A 362 7.25 22.48 17.93
CA SER A 362 6.72 21.31 18.60
C SER A 362 6.63 21.51 20.13
N ALA A 363 5.41 21.49 20.66
CA ALA A 363 5.18 21.21 22.08
C ALA A 363 5.31 19.69 22.31
N PRO A 364 6.05 19.23 23.33
CA PRO A 364 6.41 17.84 23.44
C PRO A 364 5.26 16.98 23.96
N ALA A 365 4.82 16.03 23.15
CA ALA A 365 4.26 14.79 23.67
C ALA A 365 5.34 14.07 24.51
N GLU A 366 4.97 13.46 25.64
CA GLU A 366 5.88 12.79 26.60
C GLU A 366 6.73 11.65 26.00
N GLY A 367 6.55 11.28 24.73
CA GLY A 367 7.44 10.38 23.98
C GLY A 367 8.50 11.06 23.09
N SER A 368 8.34 12.35 22.77
CA SER A 368 9.19 13.07 21.80
C SER A 368 10.56 13.47 22.34
N PHE A 369 10.67 13.66 23.66
CA PHE A 369 11.95 14.06 24.27
C PHE A 369 12.99 12.95 24.11
N GLU A 370 12.61 11.70 24.36
CA GLU A 370 13.57 10.60 24.30
C GLU A 370 14.07 10.38 22.86
N GLU A 371 13.20 10.51 21.86
CA GLU A 371 13.56 10.40 20.45
C GLU A 371 14.38 11.59 19.94
N GLY A 372 14.00 12.82 20.30
CA GLY A 372 14.75 14.03 19.94
C GLY A 372 16.13 14.08 20.63
N PHE A 373 16.20 13.64 21.89
CA PHE A 373 17.44 13.53 22.66
C PHE A 373 18.39 12.48 22.06
N LYS A 374 17.86 11.30 21.71
CA LYS A 374 18.66 10.22 21.08
C LYS A 374 19.16 10.66 19.71
N SER A 375 18.32 11.26 18.88
CA SER A 375 18.67 11.70 17.53
C SER A 375 19.77 12.78 17.56
N SER A 376 19.61 13.79 18.43
CA SER A 376 20.60 14.87 18.60
C SER A 376 21.99 14.38 19.04
N LEU A 377 22.04 13.32 19.84
CA LEU A 377 23.30 12.70 20.29
C LEU A 377 23.88 11.76 19.23
N GLN A 378 23.04 11.05 18.48
CA GLN A 378 23.46 10.14 17.42
C GLN A 378 24.11 10.88 16.24
N GLU A 379 23.67 12.10 15.93
CA GLU A 379 24.27 12.94 14.88
C GLU A 379 25.69 13.41 15.23
N ARG A 380 25.98 13.63 16.51
CA ARG A 380 27.24 14.26 16.97
C ARG A 380 28.32 13.25 17.33
N PHE A 381 27.97 11.99 17.50
CA PHE A 381 28.87 10.96 17.99
C PHE A 381 28.81 9.70 17.12
N PRO A 382 29.95 9.00 16.91
CA PRO A 382 29.94 7.72 16.23
C PRO A 382 28.99 6.73 16.91
N LEU A 383 28.25 5.94 16.11
CA LEU A 383 27.19 5.05 16.58
C LEU A 383 27.63 4.10 17.72
N GLU A 384 28.83 3.54 17.62
CA GLU A 384 29.38 2.64 18.65
C GLU A 384 29.57 3.33 20.01
N ARG A 385 29.99 4.60 19.97
CA ARG A 385 30.21 5.43 21.16
C ARG A 385 28.89 5.84 21.79
N PHE A 386 27.91 6.19 20.96
CA PHE A 386 26.54 6.49 21.37
C PHE A 386 25.89 5.27 22.04
N ASN A 387 25.91 4.10 21.39
CA ASN A 387 25.30 2.88 21.91
C ASN A 387 25.89 2.48 23.27
N ARG A 388 27.22 2.53 23.41
CA ARG A 388 27.87 2.23 24.69
C ARG A 388 27.51 3.24 25.79
N ALA A 389 27.35 4.52 25.44
CA ALA A 389 26.94 5.54 26.39
C ALA A 389 25.48 5.35 26.84
N MET A 390 24.58 4.99 25.91
CA MET A 390 23.20 4.68 26.23
C MET A 390 23.07 3.42 27.10
N GLU A 391 23.85 2.37 26.81
CA GLU A 391 23.91 1.15 27.63
C GLU A 391 24.34 1.46 29.07
N ILE A 392 25.33 2.35 29.26
CA ILE A 392 25.77 2.79 30.60
C ILE A 392 24.66 3.56 31.32
N LEU A 393 23.96 4.46 30.63
CA LEU A 393 22.87 5.27 31.20
C LEU A 393 21.64 4.42 31.55
N GLU A 394 21.29 3.45 30.69
CA GLU A 394 20.17 2.54 30.90
C GLU A 394 20.45 1.56 32.05
N HIS A 395 21.66 0.99 32.11
CA HIS A 395 22.01 -0.02 33.12
C HIS A 395 22.16 0.56 34.54
N TYR A 396 22.68 1.79 34.67
CA TYR A 396 22.98 2.39 35.97
C TYR A 396 22.02 3.53 36.36
N GLY A 397 21.12 3.94 35.48
CA GLY A 397 20.26 5.12 35.66
C GLY A 397 20.98 6.44 35.37
N PRO A 398 20.27 7.58 35.31
CA PRO A 398 20.80 8.84 34.79
C PRO A 398 21.92 9.42 35.65
N GLU A 399 21.81 9.42 36.98
CA GLU A 399 22.82 10.02 37.87
C GLU A 399 24.12 9.19 37.95
N GLU A 400 24.00 7.90 38.27
CA GLU A 400 25.14 6.99 38.38
C GLU A 400 25.72 6.62 37.00
N GLY A 401 24.88 6.53 35.98
CA GLY A 401 25.28 6.38 34.59
C GLY A 401 26.11 7.57 34.10
N LEU A 402 25.68 8.82 34.37
CA LEU A 402 26.49 10.01 34.08
C LEU A 402 27.82 10.02 34.83
N ARG A 403 27.84 9.61 36.11
CA ARG A 403 29.09 9.53 36.89
C ARG A 403 30.09 8.57 36.23
N ARG A 404 29.63 7.38 35.83
CA ARG A 404 30.45 6.38 35.13
C ARG A 404 30.84 6.82 33.72
N LEU A 405 29.94 7.50 33.02
CA LEU A 405 30.20 8.06 31.71
C LEU A 405 31.26 9.16 31.78
N ARG A 406 31.34 9.96 32.86
CA ARG A 406 32.44 10.91 33.06
C ARG A 406 33.80 10.24 33.26
N GLU A 407 33.84 9.06 33.89
CA GLU A 407 35.07 8.29 34.08
C GLU A 407 35.54 7.64 32.77
N PHE A 408 34.60 7.14 31.97
CA PHE A 408 34.87 6.43 30.73
C PHE A 408 35.05 7.37 29.53
N ASP A 409 34.21 8.39 29.42
CA ASP A 409 34.12 9.33 28.31
C ASP A 409 33.70 10.75 28.76
N PRO A 410 34.67 11.56 29.22
CA PRO A 410 34.40 12.89 29.76
C PRO A 410 33.86 13.91 28.74
N ALA A 411 34.01 13.65 27.45
CA ALA A 411 33.54 14.55 26.40
C ALA A 411 32.06 14.28 26.09
N PHE A 412 31.68 13.01 25.96
CA PHE A 412 30.28 12.62 25.76
C PHE A 412 29.42 12.99 26.98
N ALA A 413 29.93 12.72 28.19
CA ALA A 413 29.22 13.04 29.44
C ALA A 413 28.89 14.54 29.58
N ARG A 414 29.75 15.43 29.06
CA ARG A 414 29.52 16.88 29.08
C ARG A 414 28.38 17.31 28.15
N GLU A 415 28.21 16.67 27.00
CA GLU A 415 27.10 16.95 26.09
C GLU A 415 25.77 16.43 26.64
N VAL A 416 25.77 15.21 27.17
CA VAL A 416 24.60 14.62 27.86
C VAL A 416 24.15 15.51 29.02
N GLU A 417 25.09 15.97 29.85
CA GLU A 417 24.80 16.88 30.96
C GLU A 417 24.26 18.25 30.49
N GLN A 418 24.75 18.79 29.37
CA GLN A 418 24.22 20.03 28.79
C GLN A 418 22.78 19.87 28.28
N LEU A 419 22.47 18.74 27.65
CA LEU A 419 21.12 18.45 27.14
C LEU A 419 20.13 18.25 28.30
N LEU A 420 20.53 17.54 29.35
CA LEU A 420 19.69 17.37 30.54
C LEU A 420 19.46 18.67 31.32
N ARG A 421 20.46 19.58 31.36
CA ARG A 421 20.29 20.92 31.97
C ARG A 421 19.46 21.89 31.13
N LYS A 422 19.35 21.66 29.82
CA LYS A 422 18.52 22.46 28.92
C LYS A 422 17.04 22.09 29.00
N GLN A 423 16.68 21.01 29.69
CA GLN A 423 15.30 20.83 30.09
C GLN A 423 14.93 21.94 31.09
N PRO A 424 13.88 22.73 30.83
CA PRO A 424 13.30 23.58 31.87
C PRO A 424 12.83 22.65 33.00
N GLY A 425 13.44 22.76 34.17
CA GLY A 425 12.92 22.11 35.36
C GLY A 425 11.63 22.81 35.77
N ASP A 426 10.55 22.05 35.89
CA ASP A 426 9.23 22.34 36.48
C ASP A 426 8.73 23.80 36.51
#